data_AF-A0A6N9EM82-F1
#
_entry.id   AF-A0A6N9EM82-F1
#
_cell.length_a   1.000
_cell.length_b   1.000
_cell.length_c   1.000
_cell.angle_alpha   90.00
_cell.angle_beta   90.00
_cell.angle_gamma   90.00
#
_symmetry.space_group_name_H-M   'P 1'
#
loop_
_entity.id
_entity.type
_entity.pdbx_description
1 polymer ?
#
loop_
_entity_poly.entity_id
_entity_poly.type
_entity_poly.pdbx_seq_one_letter_code
_entity_poly.pdbx_strand_id
1 'polypeptide(L)'
;MSVVLAAVAGCGIPCQGFAMQQLSADRPLVTAVATVMATGSVVMLPTALGSWTDAFDSVESTSTVLYLGLVTITLAHSLWGAGLKRLSLSVAVVVGMLEPAVASTLAMTVLSEPATLALFVGILLVIAGVAVTSLSKTAARRV
;
A
#
# COMPACT_ATOMS: atom_id res chain seq x y z
N MET A 1 -19.01 10.49 -13.17
CA MET A 1 -17.61 10.99 -13.09
C MET A 1 -16.79 10.28 -12.02
N SER A 2 -17.37 9.96 -10.85
CA SER A 2 -16.70 9.27 -9.73
C SER A 2 -16.18 7.85 -10.03
N VAL A 3 -16.91 7.03 -10.78
CA VAL A 3 -16.49 5.64 -11.10
C VAL A 3 -15.25 5.61 -11.99
N VAL A 4 -15.16 6.52 -12.97
CA VAL A 4 -14.00 6.60 -13.87
C VAL A 4 -12.75 7.02 -13.10
N LEU A 5 -12.88 8.02 -12.22
CA LEU A 5 -11.78 8.45 -11.35
C LEU A 5 -11.34 7.33 -10.39
N ALA A 6 -12.28 6.58 -9.81
CA ALA A 6 -11.97 5.43 -8.97
C ALA A 6 -11.25 4.31 -9.73
N ALA A 7 -11.67 4.03 -10.97
CA ALA A 7 -11.02 3.05 -11.83
C ALA A 7 -9.58 3.47 -12.17
N VAL A 8 -9.36 4.75 -12.50
CA VAL A 8 -8.01 5.29 -12.77
C VAL A 8 -7.14 5.23 -11.53
N ALA A 9 -7.66 5.60 -10.35
CA ALA A 9 -6.92 5.52 -9.10
C ALA A 9 -6.52 4.06 -8.75
N GLY A 10 -7.41 3.10 -9.02
CA GLY A 10 -7.15 1.67 -8.80
C GLY A 10 -5.98 1.11 -9.62
N CYS A 11 -5.63 1.72 -10.75
CA CYS A 11 -4.48 1.34 -11.55
C CYS A 11 -3.12 1.72 -10.93
N GLY A 12 -3.10 2.59 -9.91
CA GLY A 12 -1.88 3.08 -9.28
C GLY A 12 -0.99 1.97 -8.72
N ILE A 13 -1.56 1.06 -7.91
CA ILE A 13 -0.82 -0.02 -7.26
C ILE A 13 -0.22 -1.02 -8.28
N PRO A 14 -0.97 -1.51 -9.28
CA PRO A 14 -0.39 -2.33 -10.35
C PRO A 14 0.75 -1.62 -11.12
N CYS A 15 0.56 -0.35 -11.48
CA CYS A 15 1.58 0.44 -12.18
C CYS A 15 2.85 0.61 -11.34
N GLN A 16 2.68 0.93 -10.06
CA GLN A 16 3.77 1.02 -9.09
C GLN A 16 4.52 -0.31 -8.98
N GLY A 17 3.81 -1.43 -8.89
CA GLY A 17 4.42 -2.75 -8.72
C GLY A 17 5.16 -3.22 -9.95
N PHE A 18 4.61 -2.96 -11.13
CA PHE A 18 5.29 -3.19 -12.38
C PHE A 18 6.58 -2.36 -12.49
N ALA A 19 6.52 -1.06 -12.18
CA ALA A 19 7.70 -0.19 -12.17
C ALA A 19 8.75 -0.66 -11.15
N MET A 20 8.31 -1.07 -9.95
CA MET A 20 9.19 -1.59 -8.90
C MET A 20 9.90 -2.88 -9.32
N GLN A 21 9.20 -3.79 -10.01
CA GLN A 21 9.78 -5.03 -10.53
C GLN A 21 10.83 -4.76 -11.61
N GLN A 22 10.52 -3.87 -12.56
CA GLN A 22 11.45 -3.47 -13.63
C GLN A 22 12.70 -2.82 -13.05
N LEU A 23 12.55 -1.83 -12.16
CA LEU A 23 13.71 -1.14 -11.57
C LEU A 23 14.53 -2.06 -10.66
N SER A 24 13.91 -3.03 -9.98
CA SER A 24 14.62 -3.96 -9.09
C SER A 24 15.40 -5.06 -9.83
N ALA A 25 15.25 -5.18 -11.15
CA ALA A 25 16.03 -6.10 -11.97
C ALA A 25 17.51 -5.70 -12.02
N ASP A 26 17.78 -4.41 -12.20
CA ASP A 26 19.14 -3.88 -12.42
C ASP A 26 19.61 -2.95 -11.31
N ARG A 27 18.75 -2.60 -10.34
CA ARG A 27 19.07 -1.67 -9.25
C ARG A 27 18.89 -2.30 -7.86
N PRO A 28 19.63 -1.82 -6.85
CA PRO A 28 19.34 -2.12 -5.45
C PRO A 28 17.88 -1.77 -5.10
N LEU A 29 17.28 -2.55 -4.20
CA LEU A 29 15.88 -2.39 -3.80
C LEU A 29 15.57 -0.98 -3.29
N VAL A 30 16.45 -0.43 -2.45
CA VAL A 30 16.31 0.91 -1.89
C VAL A 30 16.29 1.97 -2.99
N THR A 31 17.14 1.83 -4.01
CA THR A 31 17.19 2.74 -5.16
C THR A 31 15.94 2.65 -6.02
N ALA A 32 15.41 1.44 -6.23
CA ALA A 32 14.16 1.24 -6.96
C ALA A 32 12.98 1.91 -6.25
N VAL A 33 12.83 1.67 -4.94
CA VAL A 33 11.79 2.29 -4.10
C VAL A 33 11.94 3.81 -4.10
N ALA A 34 13.14 4.32 -3.87
CA ALA A 34 13.41 5.76 -3.87
C ALA A 34 13.03 6.41 -5.22
N THR A 35 13.35 5.76 -6.35
CA THR A 35 13.01 6.30 -7.67
C THR A 35 11.50 6.38 -7.87
N VAL A 36 10.75 5.32 -7.56
CA VAL A 36 9.29 5.28 -7.73
C VAL A 36 8.62 6.28 -6.78
N MET A 37 9.03 6.32 -5.52
CA MET A 37 8.45 7.22 -4.52
C MET A 37 8.78 8.69 -4.83
N ALA A 38 10.03 9.01 -5.19
CA ALA A 38 10.42 10.37 -5.55
C ALA A 38 9.67 10.88 -6.78
N THR A 39 9.42 10.01 -7.77
CA THR A 39 8.60 10.37 -8.94
C THR A 39 7.17 10.73 -8.50
N GLY A 40 6.56 9.94 -7.62
CA GLY A 40 5.26 10.27 -7.04
C GLY A 40 5.27 11.59 -6.25
N SER A 41 6.31 11.83 -5.45
CA SER A 41 6.46 13.08 -4.69
C SER A 41 6.60 14.30 -5.59
N VAL A 42 7.33 14.20 -6.70
CA VAL A 42 7.43 15.30 -7.68
C VAL A 42 6.08 15.62 -8.31
N VAL A 43 5.27 14.60 -8.61
CA VAL A 43 3.91 14.79 -9.14
C VAL A 43 2.98 15.42 -8.10
N MET A 44 3.14 15.08 -6.81
CA MET A 44 2.39 15.66 -5.70
C MET A 44 2.93 17.02 -5.24
N LEU A 45 4.10 17.45 -5.71
CA LEU A 45 4.73 18.69 -5.25
C LEU A 45 3.85 19.95 -5.42
N PRO A 46 3.08 20.11 -6.52
CA PRO A 46 2.17 21.25 -6.67
C PRO A 46 1.08 21.32 -5.62
N THR A 47 0.62 20.19 -5.07
CA THR A 47 -0.44 20.20 -4.03
C THR A 47 0.11 20.58 -2.67
N ALA A 48 1.42 20.42 -2.46
CA ALA A 48 2.12 20.85 -1.24
C ALA A 48 2.49 22.35 -1.26
N LEU A 49 2.38 23.02 -2.41
CA LEU A 49 2.64 24.46 -2.53
C LEU A 49 1.52 25.25 -1.82
N GLY A 50 1.77 25.61 -0.56
CA GLY A 50 0.87 26.46 0.23
C GLY A 50 0.66 25.99 1.67
N SER A 51 0.99 24.73 1.99
CA SER A 51 0.79 24.13 3.31
C SER A 51 2.01 23.36 3.81
N TRP A 52 3.18 23.56 3.20
CA TRP A 52 4.41 22.84 3.58
C TRP A 52 4.96 23.31 4.93
N THR A 53 4.64 24.54 5.36
CA THR A 53 5.03 25.10 6.65
C THR A 53 4.29 24.42 7.80
N ASP A 54 3.02 24.08 7.60
CA ASP A 54 2.17 23.41 8.59
C ASP A 54 2.76 22.07 9.07
N ALA A 55 3.55 21.42 8.21
CA ALA A 55 4.29 20.20 8.52
C ALA A 55 5.34 20.38 9.63
N PHE A 56 5.83 21.60 9.84
CA PHE A 56 6.93 21.93 10.75
C PHE A 56 6.52 22.90 11.86
N ASP A 57 5.25 23.29 11.93
CA ASP A 57 4.74 24.24 12.93
C ASP A 57 4.75 23.69 14.36
N SER A 58 4.73 22.37 14.52
CA SER A 58 4.74 21.72 15.83
C SER A 58 5.54 20.42 15.83
N VAL A 59 5.99 20.00 17.02
CA VAL A 59 6.63 18.69 17.22
C VAL A 59 5.68 17.56 16.82
N GLU A 60 4.38 17.70 17.09
CA GLU A 60 3.36 16.72 16.74
C GLU A 60 3.21 16.58 15.22
N SER A 61 3.08 17.70 14.50
CA SER A 61 2.99 17.74 13.03
C SER A 61 4.26 17.15 12.40
N THR A 62 5.43 17.59 12.89
CA THR A 62 6.73 17.09 12.41
C THR A 62 6.86 15.58 12.66
N SER A 63 6.47 15.11 13.85
CA SER A 63 6.53 13.68 14.19
C SER A 63 5.59 12.83 13.31
N THR A 64 4.42 13.37 12.96
CA THR A 64 3.45 12.72 12.07
C THR A 64 4.01 12.60 10.66
N VAL A 65 4.59 13.69 10.13
CA VAL A 65 5.21 13.68 8.80
C VAL A 65 6.41 12.72 8.75
N LEU A 66 7.24 12.70 9.79
CA LEU A 66 8.36 11.75 9.89
C LEU A 66 7.87 10.30 9.97
N TYR A 67 6.83 10.02 10.75
CA TYR A 67 6.22 8.70 10.85
C TYR A 67 5.68 8.23 9.49
N LEU A 68 4.92 9.09 8.79
CA LEU A 68 4.39 8.79 7.46
C LEU A 68 5.53 8.57 6.44
N GLY A 69 6.54 9.44 6.42
CA GLY A 69 7.65 9.33 5.47
C GLY A 69 8.53 8.08 5.70
N LEU A 70 8.91 7.82 6.95
CA LEU A 70 9.86 6.75 7.28
C LEU A 70 9.18 5.39 7.39
N VAL A 71 8.04 5.32 8.07
CA VAL A 71 7.37 4.05 8.37
C VAL A 71 6.41 3.66 7.25
N THR A 72 5.45 4.54 6.91
CA THR A 72 4.37 4.17 5.99
C THR A 72 4.80 4.24 4.53
N ILE A 73 5.73 5.13 4.18
CA ILE A 73 6.30 5.19 2.83
C ILE A 73 7.55 4.31 2.75
N THR A 74 8.64 4.70 3.41
CA THR A 74 9.95 4.08 3.15
C THR A 74 10.01 2.61 3.58
N LEU A 75 9.68 2.30 4.83
CA LEU A 75 9.77 0.93 5.35
C LEU A 75 8.74 0.01 4.69
N ALA A 76 7.46 0.41 4.67
CA ALA A 76 6.40 -0.43 4.11
C ALA A 76 6.63 -0.76 2.63
N HIS A 77 7.00 0.22 1.80
CA HIS A 77 7.24 -0.02 0.38
C HIS A 77 8.55 -0.74 0.09
N SER A 78 9.56 -0.61 0.96
CA SER A 78 10.76 -1.44 0.89
C SER A 78 10.44 -2.89 1.18
N LEU A 79 9.63 -3.19 2.20
CA LEU A 79 9.18 -4.55 2.50
C LEU A 79 8.32 -5.11 1.36
N TRP A 80 7.44 -4.29 0.79
CA TRP A 80 6.62 -4.70 -0.36
C TRP A 80 7.49 -5.00 -1.59
N GLY A 81 8.44 -4.13 -1.92
CA GLY A 81 9.40 -4.36 -3.00
C GLY A 81 10.29 -5.59 -2.75
N ALA A 82 10.68 -5.85 -1.50
CA ALA A 82 11.36 -7.09 -1.14
C ALA A 82 10.47 -8.33 -1.36
N GLY A 83 9.18 -8.22 -1.04
CA GLY A 83 8.17 -9.24 -1.33
C GLY A 83 8.04 -9.53 -2.83
N LEU A 84 8.07 -8.50 -3.67
CA LEU A 84 8.01 -8.61 -5.14
C LEU A 84 9.23 -9.34 -5.75
N LYS A 85 10.35 -9.45 -5.03
CA LYS A 85 11.48 -10.29 -5.46
C LYS A 85 11.21 -11.78 -5.30
N ARG A 86 10.24 -12.15 -4.47
CA ARG A 86 9.90 -13.55 -4.13
C ARG A 86 8.51 -13.96 -4.62
N LEU A 87 7.61 -13.01 -4.81
CA LEU A 87 6.22 -13.20 -5.19
C LEU A 87 5.94 -12.56 -6.55
N SER A 88 5.06 -13.18 -7.33
CA SER A 88 4.52 -12.50 -8.53
C SER A 88 3.71 -11.26 -8.12
N LEU A 89 3.71 -10.22 -8.95
CA LEU A 89 2.96 -8.98 -8.71
C LEU A 89 1.50 -9.25 -8.37
N SER A 90 0.86 -10.16 -9.09
CA SER A 90 -0.55 -10.48 -8.84
C SER A 90 -0.78 -11.16 -7.48
N VAL A 91 0.16 -11.98 -6.98
CA VAL A 91 0.06 -12.52 -5.61
C VAL A 91 0.25 -11.39 -4.60
N ALA A 92 1.22 -10.50 -4.81
CA ALA A 92 1.45 -9.36 -3.92
C ALA A 92 0.24 -8.42 -3.84
N VAL A 93 -0.44 -8.15 -4.96
CA VAL A 93 -1.67 -7.33 -4.98
C VAL A 93 -2.81 -8.03 -4.25
N VAL A 94 -3.00 -9.34 -4.46
CA VAL A 94 -4.04 -10.11 -3.76
C VAL A 94 -3.78 -10.13 -2.26
N VAL A 95 -2.53 -10.36 -1.82
CA VAL A 95 -2.16 -10.29 -0.40
C VAL A 95 -2.37 -8.87 0.16
N GLY A 96 -2.11 -7.83 -0.65
CA GLY A 96 -2.38 -6.44 -0.29
C GLY A 96 -3.85 -6.16 0.03
N MET A 97 -4.80 -6.95 -0.49
CA MET A 97 -6.21 -6.85 -0.10
C MET A 97 -6.47 -7.22 1.36
N LEU A 98 -5.49 -7.74 2.10
CA LEU A 98 -5.59 -7.88 3.56
C LEU A 98 -5.47 -6.54 4.29
N GLU A 99 -4.96 -5.48 3.65
CA GLU A 99 -4.81 -4.17 4.27
C GLU A 99 -6.11 -3.63 4.87
N PRO A 100 -7.28 -3.63 4.18
CA PRO A 100 -8.57 -3.27 4.78
C PRO A 100 -8.92 -4.07 6.03
N ALA A 101 -8.58 -5.36 6.08
CA ALA A 101 -8.84 -6.20 7.24
C ALA A 101 -7.93 -5.82 8.43
N VAL A 102 -6.65 -5.56 8.16
CA VAL A 102 -5.69 -5.09 9.18
C VAL A 102 -6.08 -3.70 9.66
N ALA A 103 -6.41 -2.78 8.77
CA ALA A 103 -6.85 -1.42 9.09
C ALA A 103 -8.11 -1.43 9.96
N SER A 104 -9.11 -2.25 9.60
CA SER A 104 -10.33 -2.44 10.40
C SER A 104 -10.03 -3.00 11.79
N THR A 105 -9.09 -3.94 11.88
CA THR A 105 -8.66 -4.52 13.16
C THR A 105 -7.94 -3.49 14.03
N LEU A 106 -7.06 -2.67 13.43
CA LEU A 106 -6.38 -1.57 14.12
C LEU A 106 -7.36 -0.49 14.57
N ALA A 107 -8.37 -0.16 13.77
CA ALA A 107 -9.42 0.78 14.18
C ALA A 107 -10.15 0.29 15.45
N MET A 108 -10.53 -0.99 15.51
CA MET A 108 -11.18 -1.55 16.71
C MET A 108 -10.26 -1.61 17.93
N THR A 109 -8.99 -1.99 17.73
CA THR A 109 -8.07 -2.31 18.83
C THR A 109 -7.23 -1.14 19.31
N VAL A 110 -6.77 -0.29 18.40
CA VAL A 110 -5.91 0.88 18.70
C VAL A 110 -6.75 2.13 18.85
N LEU A 111 -7.72 2.35 17.95
CA LEU A 111 -8.56 3.54 17.96
C LEU A 111 -9.81 3.38 18.83
N SER A 112 -10.07 2.17 19.35
CA SER A 112 -11.26 1.82 20.15
C SER A 112 -12.58 2.12 19.44
N GLU A 113 -12.60 2.08 18.11
CA GLU A 113 -13.81 2.23 17.31
C GLU A 113 -14.79 1.07 17.53
N PRO A 114 -16.12 1.29 17.44
CA PRO A 114 -17.11 0.26 17.70
C PRO A 114 -16.94 -0.99 16.81
N ALA A 115 -16.77 -2.14 17.43
CA ALA A 115 -16.75 -3.44 16.75
C ALA A 115 -18.16 -3.82 16.28
N THR A 116 -18.51 -3.42 15.06
CA THR A 116 -19.80 -3.77 14.47
C THR A 116 -19.76 -5.15 13.82
N LEU A 117 -20.92 -5.82 13.78
CA LEU A 117 -21.05 -7.09 13.06
C LEU A 117 -20.68 -6.94 11.57
N ALA A 118 -21.01 -5.80 10.96
CA ALA A 118 -20.65 -5.51 9.58
C ALA A 118 -19.13 -5.48 9.36
N LEU A 119 -18.38 -4.87 10.28
CA LEU A 119 -16.91 -4.82 10.21
C LEU A 119 -16.30 -6.22 10.35
N PHE A 120 -16.81 -7.02 11.28
CA PHE A 120 -16.35 -8.41 11.47
C PHE A 120 -16.62 -9.28 10.24
N VAL A 121 -17.83 -9.20 9.66
CA VAL A 121 -18.17 -9.91 8.43
C VAL A 121 -17.30 -9.45 7.26
N GLY A 122 -17.04 -8.14 7.14
CA GLY A 122 -16.15 -7.59 6.11
C GLY A 122 -14.73 -8.14 6.20
N ILE A 123 -14.16 -8.18 7.41
CA ILE A 123 -12.82 -8.76 7.67
C ILE A 123 -12.79 -10.23 7.23
N LEU A 124 -13.77 -11.04 7.64
CA LEU A 124 -13.84 -12.45 7.27
C LEU A 124 -13.96 -12.65 5.76
N LEU A 125 -14.75 -11.82 5.09
CA LEU A 125 -14.97 -11.89 3.64
C LEU A 125 -13.69 -11.55 2.87
N VAL A 126 -12.94 -10.54 3.32
CA VAL A 126 -11.62 -10.20 2.76
C VAL A 126 -10.64 -11.37 2.91
N ILE A 127 -10.53 -11.93 4.12
CA ILE A 127 -9.62 -13.06 4.39
C ILE A 127 -9.98 -14.27 3.51
N ALA A 128 -11.28 -14.59 3.41
CA ALA A 128 -11.76 -15.67 2.56
C ALA A 128 -11.45 -15.44 1.08
N GLY A 129 -11.69 -14.22 0.57
CA GLY A 129 -11.38 -13.85 -0.81
C GLY A 129 -9.89 -13.99 -1.15
N VAL A 130 -9.02 -13.53 -0.25
CA VAL A 130 -7.56 -13.67 -0.40
C VAL A 130 -7.13 -15.14 -0.36
N ALA A 131 -7.69 -15.95 0.55
CA ALA A 131 -7.40 -17.37 0.65
C ALA A 131 -7.77 -18.13 -0.62
N VAL A 132 -9.00 -17.95 -1.14
CA VAL A 132 -9.47 -18.59 -2.37
C VAL A 132 -8.61 -18.20 -3.58
N THR A 133 -8.26 -16.92 -3.70
CA THR A 133 -7.47 -16.40 -4.82
C THR A 133 -6.00 -16.86 -4.75
N SER A 134 -5.45 -17.02 -3.55
CA SER A 134 -4.07 -17.48 -3.35
C SER A 134 -3.92 -18.98 -3.58
N LEU A 135 -4.93 -19.79 -3.22
CA LEU A 135 -4.92 -21.25 -3.39
C LEU A 135 -5.15 -21.67 -4.86
N SER A 136 -6.03 -20.96 -5.58
CA SER A 136 -6.35 -21.25 -6.99
C SER A 136 -5.16 -21.08 -7.94
N LYS A 137 -4.31 -20.08 -7.73
CA LYS A 137 -3.07 -19.89 -8.51
C LYS A 137 -2.02 -20.98 -8.30
N THR A 138 -1.99 -21.59 -7.11
CA THR A 138 -1.09 -22.71 -6.82
C THR A 138 -1.56 -24.00 -7.50
N ALA A 139 -2.88 -24.21 -7.61
CA ALA A 139 -3.47 -25.36 -8.29
C ALA A 139 -3.25 -25.33 -9.81
N ALA A 140 -3.40 -24.16 -10.45
CA ALA A 140 -3.19 -23.99 -11.89
C ALA A 140 -1.72 -24.11 -12.35
N ARG A 141 -0.76 -24.08 -11.41
CA ARG A 141 0.69 -24.23 -11.70
C ARG A 141 1.19 -25.68 -11.52
N ARG A 142 0.32 -26.60 -11.10
CA ARG A 142 0.62 -28.02 -10.86
C ARG A 142 -0.01 -28.97 -11.90
N VAL A 143 -0.73 -28.45 -12.89
CA VAL A 143 -1.28 -29.18 -14.04
C VAL A 143 -0.50 -28.77 -15.28
#